data_AF-A0A5E4M4I9-F1
#
_entry.id   AF-A0A5E4M4I9-F1
#
_cell.length_a   1.000
_cell.length_b   1.000
_cell.length_c   1.000
_cell.angle_alpha   90.00
_cell.angle_beta   90.00
_cell.angle_gamma   90.00
#
_symmetry.space_group_name_H-M   'P 1'
#
loop_
_entity.id
_entity.type
_entity.pdbx_description
1 polymer ?
#
loop_
_entity_poly.entity_id
_entity_poly.type
_entity_poly.pdbx_seq_one_letter_code
_entity_poly.pdbx_strand_id
1 'polypeptide(L)'
;MSDSLSNDYKKKALELLHKYRPIEDDTQMTVAEKLPYIEQWWTSSSNLLKGLNFKYEDITKSIEKADVKLREGIEKVFEKLYKQNVPLIILSAGIGDVVELILKHNNLVTDNVSVVSNFLKLSKNDNGMSTIQGFKNEKLIHVFNKNEHAYIDTHKNDTLIKNRSNVILLGDSLGDANMDGNIPYNTVLRIGFLNCNLTENEQAHLDRYKQAFDIVLVQDQTMELLNYLLDEIIGVTKSVS
;
A
#
# COMPACT_ATOMS: atom_id res chain seq x y z
N MET A 1 13.69 -0.64 16.02
CA MET A 1 13.21 0.76 16.06
C MET A 1 14.41 1.70 15.88
N SER A 2 14.27 2.73 15.04
CA SER A 2 15.36 3.69 14.80
C SER A 2 15.49 4.67 15.97
N ASP A 3 16.72 5.06 16.26
CA ASP A 3 17.06 6.06 17.28
C ASP A 3 16.87 7.50 16.75
N SER A 4 16.39 7.65 15.51
CA SER A 4 16.26 8.93 14.81
C SER A 4 15.01 9.74 15.17
N LEU A 5 13.97 9.12 15.74
CA LEU A 5 12.75 9.80 16.17
C LEU A 5 12.67 9.90 17.70
N SER A 6 12.24 11.06 18.19
CA SER A 6 12.16 11.33 19.63
C SER A 6 11.15 10.39 20.33
N ASN A 7 11.40 10.10 21.60
CA ASN A 7 10.48 9.29 22.41
C ASN A 7 9.11 9.97 22.57
N ASP A 8 9.07 11.31 22.61
CA ASP A 8 7.82 12.08 22.64
C ASP A 8 6.99 11.88 21.36
N TYR A 9 7.63 11.94 20.18
CA TYR A 9 6.97 11.63 18.92
C TYR A 9 6.42 10.20 18.92
N LYS A 10 7.25 9.21 19.28
CA LYS A 10 6.86 7.80 19.31
C LYS A 10 5.65 7.56 20.21
N LYS A 11 5.64 8.19 21.39
CA LYS A 11 4.53 8.11 22.35
C LYS A 11 3.25 8.68 21.76
N LYS A 12 3.29 9.91 21.21
CA LYS A 12 2.12 10.57 20.61
C LYS A 12 1.59 9.81 19.40
N ALA A 13 2.47 9.28 18.56
CA ALA A 13 2.08 8.47 17.41
C ALA A 13 1.37 7.18 17.84
N LEU A 14 1.85 6.54 18.92
CA LEU A 14 1.22 5.35 19.50
C LEU A 14 -0.15 5.67 20.13
N GLU A 15 -0.28 6.82 20.80
CA GLU A 15 -1.56 7.29 21.34
C GLU A 15 -2.60 7.52 20.23
N LEU A 16 -2.20 8.12 19.10
CA LEU A 16 -3.08 8.27 17.93
C LEU A 16 -3.49 6.89 17.39
N LEU A 17 -2.54 5.96 17.23
CA LEU A 17 -2.82 4.60 16.77
C LEU A 17 -3.84 3.90 17.68
N HIS A 18 -3.61 3.88 18.99
CA HIS A 18 -4.51 3.23 19.95
C HIS A 18 -5.92 3.85 19.97
N LYS A 19 -6.04 5.15 19.68
CA LYS A 19 -7.33 5.84 19.63
C LYS A 19 -8.13 5.48 18.37
N TYR A 20 -7.50 5.52 17.19
CA TYR A 20 -8.23 5.46 15.92
C TYR A 20 -8.26 4.06 15.30
N ARG A 21 -7.29 3.19 15.59
CA ARG A 21 -7.25 1.84 15.02
C ARG A 21 -8.49 1.00 15.37
N PRO A 22 -9.00 0.99 16.62
CA PRO A 22 -10.23 0.25 16.92
C PRO A 22 -11.45 0.75 16.13
N ILE A 23 -11.50 2.04 15.80
CA ILE A 23 -12.59 2.65 15.00
C ILE A 23 -12.45 2.23 13.53
N GLU A 24 -11.23 2.24 12.99
CA GLU A 24 -10.93 1.74 11.65
C GLU A 24 -11.38 0.29 11.49
N ASP A 25 -11.07 -0.55 12.47
CA ASP A 25 -11.37 -1.98 12.48
C ASP A 25 -12.82 -2.30 12.88
N ASP A 26 -13.61 -1.34 13.38
CA ASP A 26 -14.95 -1.57 13.93
C ASP A 26 -15.92 -2.11 12.86
N THR A 27 -16.32 -3.37 13.00
CA THR A 27 -17.18 -4.03 12.02
C THR A 27 -18.65 -3.60 12.06
N GLN A 28 -19.06 -2.87 13.10
CA GLN A 28 -20.42 -2.36 13.31
C GLN A 28 -20.62 -0.95 12.74
N MET A 29 -19.54 -0.18 12.59
CA MET A 29 -19.59 1.15 11.98
C MET A 29 -19.55 1.06 10.45
N THR A 30 -20.38 1.86 9.81
CA THR A 30 -20.34 2.09 8.36
C THR A 30 -19.12 2.92 7.96
N VAL A 31 -18.75 2.86 6.68
CA VAL A 31 -17.66 3.69 6.13
C VAL A 31 -17.93 5.19 6.36
N ALA A 32 -19.19 5.63 6.21
CA ALA A 32 -19.59 7.02 6.40
C ALA A 32 -19.39 7.49 7.86
N GLU A 33 -19.67 6.62 8.83
CA GLU A 33 -19.48 6.93 10.26
C GLU A 33 -17.99 6.96 10.64
N LYS A 34 -17.16 6.13 10.01
CA LYS A 34 -15.71 6.09 10.26
C LYS A 34 -14.96 7.23 9.62
N LEU A 35 -15.43 7.74 8.48
CA LEU A 35 -14.70 8.70 7.64
C LEU A 35 -14.20 9.93 8.43
N PRO A 36 -15.01 10.62 9.26
CA PRO A 36 -14.54 11.78 10.01
C PRO A 36 -13.40 11.45 10.99
N TYR A 37 -13.41 10.25 11.58
CA TYR A 37 -12.35 9.80 12.49
C TYR A 37 -11.05 9.51 11.75
N ILE A 38 -11.12 8.90 10.57
CA ILE A 38 -9.94 8.64 9.73
C ILE A 38 -9.33 9.95 9.24
N GLU A 39 -10.15 10.92 8.80
CA GLU A 39 -9.68 12.26 8.43
C GLU A 39 -9.01 12.98 9.62
N GLN A 40 -9.61 12.88 10.81
CA GLN A 40 -9.03 13.43 12.03
C GLN A 40 -7.71 12.74 12.40
N TRP A 41 -7.61 11.42 12.23
CA TRP A 41 -6.37 10.68 12.48
C TRP A 41 -5.26 11.16 11.55
N TRP A 42 -5.51 11.23 10.24
CA TRP A 42 -4.55 11.72 9.26
C TRP A 42 -4.13 13.17 9.53
N THR A 43 -5.08 14.04 9.87
CA THR A 43 -4.82 15.43 10.24
C THR A 43 -3.90 15.52 11.46
N SER A 44 -4.18 14.71 12.49
CA SER A 44 -3.38 14.68 13.72
C SER A 44 -1.98 14.13 13.49
N SER A 45 -1.86 13.05 12.71
CA SER A 45 -0.57 12.46 12.31
C SER A 45 0.26 13.41 11.46
N SER A 46 -0.36 14.13 10.52
CA SER A 46 0.30 15.16 9.71
C SER A 46 0.86 16.30 10.58
N ASN A 47 0.08 16.78 11.54
CA ASN A 47 0.52 17.81 12.49
C ASN A 47 1.67 17.33 13.38
N LEU A 48 1.65 16.06 13.79
CA LEU A 48 2.71 15.46 14.59
C LEU A 48 4.03 15.28 13.80
N LEU A 49 3.94 15.00 12.51
CA LEU A 49 5.10 14.89 11.60
C LEU A 49 5.70 16.25 11.26
N LYS A 50 4.89 17.30 11.18
CA LYS A 50 5.31 18.63 10.75
C LYS A 50 6.38 19.22 11.68
N GLY A 51 7.45 19.73 11.09
CA GLY A 51 8.60 20.31 11.81
C GLY A 51 9.63 19.29 12.27
N LEU A 52 9.40 17.98 12.09
CA LEU A 52 10.43 16.98 12.35
C LEU A 52 11.61 17.18 11.40
N ASN A 53 12.81 17.12 11.96
CA ASN A 53 14.06 17.25 11.25
C ASN A 53 14.78 15.91 11.22
N PHE A 54 15.24 15.48 10.05
CA PHE A 54 15.93 14.23 9.87
C PHE A 54 16.88 14.30 8.68
N LYS A 55 17.94 13.48 8.69
CA LYS A 55 18.72 13.25 7.48
C LYS A 55 18.04 12.17 6.68
N TYR A 56 17.91 12.37 5.37
CA TYR A 56 17.20 11.40 4.52
C TYR A 56 17.85 10.02 4.58
N GLU A 57 19.18 9.96 4.75
CA GLU A 57 19.94 8.74 4.96
C GLU A 57 19.52 7.96 6.22
N ASP A 58 18.96 8.63 7.24
CA ASP A 58 18.47 7.96 8.45
C ASP A 58 17.21 7.14 8.16
N ILE A 59 16.39 7.51 7.17
CA ILE A 59 15.24 6.70 6.75
C ILE A 59 15.73 5.42 6.07
N THR A 60 16.70 5.53 5.16
CA THR A 60 17.29 4.37 4.47
C THR A 60 17.89 3.37 5.48
N LYS A 61 18.71 3.86 6.42
CA LYS A 61 19.27 3.02 7.50
C LYS A 61 18.19 2.40 8.38
N SER A 62 17.09 3.11 8.60
CA SER A 62 15.97 2.58 9.38
C SER A 62 15.27 1.42 8.67
N ILE A 63 15.14 1.48 7.34
CA ILE A 63 14.58 0.39 6.52
C ILE A 63 15.51 -0.83 6.56
N GLU A 64 16.81 -0.62 6.37
CA GLU A 64 17.83 -1.69 6.49
C GLU A 64 17.78 -2.37 7.87
N LYS A 65 17.71 -1.58 8.95
CA LYS A 65 17.64 -2.09 10.33
C LYS A 65 16.29 -2.75 10.64
N ALA A 66 15.21 -2.32 10.00
CA ALA A 66 13.88 -2.86 10.25
C ALA A 66 13.68 -4.27 9.68
N ASP A 67 14.55 -4.70 8.76
CA ASP A 67 14.44 -5.99 8.07
C ASP A 67 13.03 -6.23 7.52
N VAL A 68 12.51 -5.21 6.81
CA VAL A 68 11.16 -5.27 6.22
C VAL A 68 11.10 -6.43 5.25
N LYS A 69 10.32 -7.46 5.59
CA LYS A 69 10.11 -8.63 4.75
C LYS A 69 9.00 -8.37 3.74
N LEU A 70 9.32 -8.53 2.47
CA LEU A 70 8.32 -8.69 1.42
C LEU A 70 7.83 -10.14 1.39
N ARG A 71 6.67 -10.37 0.78
CA ARG A 71 6.15 -11.73 0.58
C ARG A 71 7.10 -12.56 -0.28
N GLU A 72 7.25 -13.82 0.05
CA GLU A 72 8.13 -14.73 -0.70
C GLU A 72 7.71 -14.83 -2.17
N GLY A 73 8.67 -14.70 -3.09
CA GLY A 73 8.43 -14.80 -4.53
C GLY A 73 7.93 -13.52 -5.20
N ILE A 74 7.90 -12.39 -4.49
CA ILE A 74 7.50 -11.09 -5.07
C ILE A 74 8.43 -10.64 -6.20
N GLU A 75 9.71 -10.96 -6.12
CA GLU A 75 10.71 -10.55 -7.11
C GLU A 75 10.38 -11.12 -8.49
N LYS A 76 9.91 -12.39 -8.53
CA LYS A 76 9.46 -13.06 -9.75
C LYS A 76 8.23 -12.38 -10.36
N VAL A 77 7.31 -11.91 -9.52
CA VAL A 77 6.13 -11.17 -9.98
C VAL A 77 6.57 -9.87 -10.66
N PHE A 78 7.41 -9.07 -10.00
CA PHE A 78 7.94 -7.82 -10.58
C PHE A 78 8.66 -8.07 -11.90
N GLU A 79 9.53 -9.09 -11.95
CA GLU A 79 10.25 -9.47 -13.16
C GLU A 79 9.32 -9.85 -14.32
N LYS A 80 8.32 -10.71 -14.06
CA LYS A 80 7.33 -11.13 -15.06
C LYS A 80 6.53 -9.94 -15.60
N LEU A 81 6.04 -9.07 -14.72
CA LEU A 81 5.26 -7.89 -15.10
C LEU A 81 6.11 -6.91 -15.92
N TYR A 82 7.35 -6.67 -15.51
CA TYR A 82 8.27 -5.79 -16.23
C TYR A 82 8.58 -6.33 -17.64
N LYS A 83 8.92 -7.61 -17.77
CA LYS A 83 9.20 -8.26 -19.08
C LYS A 83 8.03 -8.17 -20.06
N GLN A 84 6.80 -8.20 -19.56
CA GLN A 84 5.58 -8.11 -20.38
C GLN A 84 5.04 -6.68 -20.48
N ASN A 85 5.80 -5.70 -20.00
CA ASN A 85 5.42 -4.29 -19.94
C ASN A 85 4.03 -4.07 -19.31
N VAL A 86 3.67 -4.88 -18.30
CA VAL A 86 2.40 -4.79 -17.59
C VAL A 86 2.54 -3.72 -16.51
N PRO A 87 1.68 -2.68 -16.50
CA PRO A 87 1.73 -1.64 -15.47
C PRO A 87 1.46 -2.24 -14.09
N LEU A 88 2.30 -1.92 -13.11
CA LEU A 88 2.12 -2.27 -11.71
C LEU A 88 1.89 -1.00 -10.90
N ILE A 89 0.65 -0.80 -10.46
CA ILE A 89 0.27 0.36 -9.66
C ILE A 89 0.21 -0.05 -8.19
N ILE A 90 1.12 0.50 -7.39
CA ILE A 90 1.14 0.35 -5.93
C ILE A 90 0.37 1.51 -5.33
N LEU A 91 -0.93 1.29 -5.11
CA LEU A 91 -1.75 2.17 -4.29
C LEU A 91 -1.44 1.89 -2.82
N SER A 92 -1.12 2.92 -2.04
CA SER A 92 -0.83 2.79 -0.62
C SER A 92 -1.41 3.96 0.15
N ALA A 93 -2.07 3.67 1.28
CA ALA A 93 -2.43 4.68 2.26
C ALA A 93 -1.26 5.06 3.18
N GLY A 94 -0.07 4.47 3.01
CA GLY A 94 1.09 4.72 3.85
C GLY A 94 1.84 6.03 3.51
N ILE A 95 3.11 6.08 3.93
CA ILE A 95 4.05 7.15 3.54
C ILE A 95 4.78 6.73 2.27
N GLY A 96 4.56 7.44 1.17
CA GLY A 96 5.09 7.10 -0.16
C GLY A 96 6.61 7.02 -0.21
N ASP A 97 7.31 7.97 0.43
CA ASP A 97 8.78 7.98 0.47
C ASP A 97 9.36 6.70 1.10
N VAL A 98 8.66 6.12 2.09
CA VAL A 98 9.07 4.87 2.72
C VAL A 98 8.82 3.68 1.79
N VAL A 99 7.69 3.67 1.08
CA VAL A 99 7.36 2.62 0.09
C VAL A 99 8.41 2.60 -1.03
N GLU A 100 8.74 3.75 -1.60
CA GLU A 100 9.77 3.84 -2.66
C GLU A 100 11.15 3.39 -2.18
N LEU A 101 11.53 3.75 -0.95
CA LEU A 101 12.80 3.31 -0.39
C LEU A 101 12.84 1.79 -0.14
N ILE A 102 11.73 1.17 0.28
CA ILE A 102 11.63 -0.29 0.41
C ILE A 102 11.78 -0.96 -0.97
N LEU A 103 11.08 -0.46 -1.99
CA LEU A 103 11.20 -0.99 -3.36
C LEU A 103 12.64 -0.85 -3.88
N LYS A 104 13.26 0.31 -3.66
CA LYS A 104 14.65 0.58 -4.06
C LYS A 104 15.63 -0.35 -3.34
N HIS A 105 15.46 -0.55 -2.04
CA HIS A 105 16.32 -1.44 -1.24
C HIS A 105 16.27 -2.89 -1.75
N ASN A 106 15.10 -3.33 -2.24
CA ASN A 106 14.90 -4.67 -2.78
C ASN A 106 15.13 -4.77 -4.30
N ASN A 107 15.62 -3.72 -4.97
CA ASN A 107 15.85 -3.66 -6.42
C ASN A 107 14.57 -3.91 -7.26
N LEU A 108 13.42 -3.42 -6.79
CA LEU A 108 12.11 -3.62 -7.42
C LEU A 108 11.59 -2.39 -8.18
N VAL A 109 12.41 -1.34 -8.33
CA VAL A 109 12.03 -0.14 -9.06
C VAL A 109 12.33 -0.33 -10.54
N THR A 110 11.27 -0.39 -11.35
CA THR A 110 11.32 -0.50 -12.82
C THR A 110 10.33 0.46 -13.46
N ASP A 111 10.49 0.75 -14.75
CA ASP A 111 9.71 1.79 -15.45
C ASP A 111 8.19 1.52 -15.51
N ASN A 112 7.77 0.26 -15.36
CA ASN A 112 6.37 -0.13 -15.32
C ASN A 112 5.74 -0.01 -13.91
N VAL A 113 6.49 0.37 -12.89
CA VAL A 113 6.02 0.47 -11.49
C VAL A 113 5.69 1.92 -11.15
N SER A 114 4.47 2.15 -10.69
CA SER A 114 4.03 3.46 -10.21
C SER A 114 3.55 3.39 -8.77
N VAL A 115 4.02 4.30 -7.91
CA VAL A 115 3.60 4.37 -6.51
C VAL A 115 2.68 5.57 -6.31
N VAL A 116 1.47 5.31 -5.83
CA VAL A 116 0.46 6.32 -5.50
C VAL A 116 0.18 6.24 -4.01
N SER A 117 0.69 7.23 -3.28
CA SER A 117 0.70 7.24 -1.82
C SER A 117 0.79 8.67 -1.26
N ASN A 118 0.85 8.81 0.07
CA ASN A 118 1.04 10.10 0.73
C ASN A 118 2.53 10.44 0.82
N PHE A 119 3.02 11.30 -0.08
CA PHE A 119 4.42 11.70 -0.10
C PHE A 119 4.69 12.90 0.81
N LEU A 120 5.80 12.90 1.53
CA LEU A 120 6.21 13.97 2.41
C LEU A 120 6.65 15.20 1.61
N LYS A 121 6.17 16.38 2.01
CA LYS A 121 6.70 17.65 1.53
C LYS A 121 7.90 18.01 2.39
N LEU A 122 9.09 17.91 1.81
CA LEU A 122 10.35 18.16 2.51
C LEU A 122 10.96 19.50 2.09
N SER A 123 11.49 20.25 3.05
CA SER A 123 12.45 21.32 2.79
C SER A 123 13.82 20.92 3.29
N LYS A 124 14.86 21.16 2.48
CA LYS A 124 16.24 20.87 2.83
C LYS A 124 16.96 22.16 3.22
N ASN A 125 17.67 22.15 4.34
CA ASN A 125 18.55 23.26 4.72
C ASN A 125 19.99 23.04 4.18
N ASP A 126 20.82 24.07 4.29
CA ASP A 126 22.19 24.08 3.77
C ASP A 126 23.09 23.01 4.40
N ASN A 127 22.73 22.53 5.61
CA ASN A 127 23.45 21.48 6.32
C ASN A 127 22.99 20.06 5.92
N GLY A 128 22.13 19.94 4.91
CA GLY A 128 21.60 18.68 4.40
C GLY A 128 20.46 18.06 5.22
N MET A 129 19.98 18.73 6.27
CA MET A 129 18.86 18.28 7.08
C MET A 129 17.54 18.53 6.34
N SER A 130 16.66 17.54 6.34
CA SER A 130 15.31 17.66 5.81
C SER A 130 14.32 17.96 6.93
N THR A 131 13.41 18.89 6.69
CA THR A 131 12.29 19.21 7.58
C THR A 131 10.97 18.83 6.90
N ILE A 132 10.10 18.10 7.61
CA ILE A 132 8.76 17.77 7.12
C ILE A 132 7.86 19.01 7.22
N GLN A 133 7.31 19.45 6.10
CA GLN A 133 6.35 20.56 6.04
C GLN A 133 4.88 20.10 6.03
N GLY A 134 4.65 18.80 5.81
CA GLY A 134 3.35 18.17 5.62
C GLY A 134 3.44 17.11 4.53
N PHE A 135 2.34 16.88 3.82
CA PHE A 135 2.28 16.02 2.62
C PHE A 135 2.26 16.86 1.33
N LYS A 136 2.74 16.28 0.23
CA LYS A 136 2.69 16.88 -1.11
C LYS A 136 1.27 16.87 -1.69
N ASN A 137 0.52 15.81 -1.40
CA ASN A 137 -0.82 15.60 -1.92
C ASN A 137 -1.80 16.61 -1.29
N GLU A 138 -2.65 17.23 -2.11
CA GLU A 138 -3.76 18.06 -1.61
C GLU A 138 -4.83 17.21 -0.93
N LYS A 139 -5.11 16.01 -1.49
CA LYS A 139 -6.00 15.00 -0.91
C LYS A 139 -5.20 13.82 -0.42
N LEU A 140 -5.30 13.52 0.88
CA LEU A 140 -4.62 12.37 1.48
C LEU A 140 -5.32 11.08 1.09
N ILE A 141 -4.52 10.06 0.80
CA ILE A 141 -4.95 8.70 0.53
C ILE A 141 -5.08 7.97 1.86
N HIS A 142 -6.25 7.42 2.13
CA HIS A 142 -6.56 6.61 3.31
C HIS A 142 -7.38 5.38 2.89
N VAL A 143 -7.61 4.46 3.83
CA VAL A 143 -8.24 3.14 3.60
C VAL A 143 -9.59 3.19 2.85
N PHE A 144 -10.31 4.31 2.86
CA PHE A 144 -11.63 4.44 2.23
C PHE A 144 -11.68 5.25 0.92
N ASN A 145 -10.58 5.90 0.54
CA ASN A 145 -10.50 6.66 -0.72
C ASN A 145 -9.36 6.19 -1.64
N LYS A 146 -8.70 5.09 -1.25
CA LYS A 146 -7.62 4.42 -1.98
C LYS A 146 -8.20 3.67 -3.17
N ASN A 147 -8.26 4.32 -4.32
CA ASN A 147 -8.66 3.70 -5.58
C ASN A 147 -7.91 4.32 -6.77
N GLU A 148 -8.10 3.74 -7.95
CA GLU A 148 -7.38 4.09 -9.17
C GLU A 148 -7.66 5.52 -9.65
N HIS A 149 -8.73 6.18 -9.21
CA HIS A 149 -8.91 7.61 -9.48
C HIS A 149 -7.75 8.44 -8.89
N ALA A 150 -7.16 8.02 -7.77
CA ALA A 150 -5.96 8.67 -7.23
C ALA A 150 -4.75 8.53 -8.17
N TYR A 151 -4.64 7.42 -8.90
CA TYR A 151 -3.63 7.24 -9.93
C TYR A 151 -3.94 8.14 -11.14
N ILE A 152 -5.16 8.11 -11.66
CA ILE A 152 -5.59 8.94 -12.80
C ILE A 152 -5.35 10.43 -12.54
N ASP A 153 -5.66 10.92 -11.34
CA ASP A 153 -5.48 12.32 -10.95
C ASP A 153 -4.00 12.73 -10.91
N THR A 154 -3.11 11.81 -10.52
CA THR A 154 -1.67 12.05 -10.40
C THR A 154 -0.90 11.75 -11.69
N HIS A 155 -1.49 10.97 -12.60
CA HIS A 155 -0.87 10.45 -13.82
C HIS A 155 -1.69 10.79 -15.09
N LYS A 156 -2.24 12.01 -15.16
CA LYS A 156 -3.18 12.45 -16.23
C LYS A 156 -2.74 12.23 -17.67
N ASN A 157 -1.44 12.11 -17.93
CA ASN A 157 -0.86 11.91 -19.26
C ASN A 157 -0.35 10.48 -19.48
N ASP A 158 -0.57 9.57 -18.53
CA ASP A 158 -0.08 8.21 -18.61
C ASP A 158 -0.94 7.40 -19.60
N THR A 159 -0.25 6.79 -20.57
CA THR A 159 -0.88 5.95 -21.59
C THR A 159 -0.76 4.46 -21.30
N LEU A 160 -0.01 4.08 -20.25
CA LEU A 160 0.29 2.69 -19.87
C LEU A 160 -0.99 1.89 -19.58
N ILE A 161 -2.01 2.53 -19.00
CA ILE A 161 -3.28 1.89 -18.66
C ILE A 161 -4.36 1.99 -19.75
N LYS A 162 -4.20 2.89 -20.74
CA LYS A 162 -5.29 3.32 -21.65
C LYS A 162 -5.96 2.20 -22.45
N ASN A 163 -5.26 1.09 -22.68
CA ASN A 163 -5.76 -0.07 -23.45
C ASN A 163 -5.77 -1.36 -22.62
N ARG A 164 -5.64 -1.28 -21.29
CA ARG A 164 -5.68 -2.43 -20.40
C ARG A 164 -7.12 -2.62 -19.92
N SER A 165 -7.75 -3.71 -20.33
CA SER A 165 -9.15 -4.01 -20.01
C SER A 165 -9.32 -5.05 -18.91
N ASN A 166 -8.23 -5.67 -18.45
CA ASN A 166 -8.26 -6.68 -17.39
C ASN A 166 -7.33 -6.27 -16.25
N VAL A 167 -7.76 -6.48 -15.01
CA VAL A 167 -7.01 -6.12 -13.80
C VAL A 167 -6.95 -7.29 -12.83
N ILE A 168 -5.78 -7.48 -12.23
CA ILE A 168 -5.61 -8.29 -11.01
C ILE A 168 -5.38 -7.31 -9.86
N LEU A 169 -6.25 -7.38 -8.87
CA LEU A 169 -6.23 -6.52 -7.69
C LEU A 169 -5.79 -7.35 -6.49
N LEU A 170 -4.80 -6.84 -5.76
CA LEU A 170 -4.26 -7.46 -4.55
C LEU A 170 -4.49 -6.53 -3.35
N GLY A 171 -5.04 -7.05 -2.26
CA GLY A 171 -5.32 -6.25 -1.06
C GLY A 171 -5.25 -7.06 0.21
N ASP A 172 -5.00 -6.42 1.34
CA ASP A 172 -5.02 -7.04 2.67
C ASP A 172 -6.10 -6.46 3.59
N SER A 173 -6.84 -5.45 3.11
CA SER A 173 -7.99 -4.88 3.78
C SER A 173 -9.24 -4.94 2.91
N LEU A 174 -10.42 -4.90 3.52
CA LEU A 174 -11.69 -4.84 2.79
C LEU A 174 -11.81 -3.57 1.90
N GLY A 175 -11.12 -2.49 2.27
CA GLY A 175 -11.08 -1.26 1.47
C GLY A 175 -10.39 -1.47 0.12
N ASP A 176 -9.37 -2.34 0.10
CA ASP A 176 -8.57 -2.58 -1.10
C ASP A 176 -9.37 -3.25 -2.22
N ALA A 177 -10.41 -4.02 -1.90
CA ALA A 177 -11.28 -4.66 -2.89
C ALA A 177 -11.96 -3.66 -3.85
N ASN A 178 -12.00 -2.38 -3.48
CA ASN A 178 -12.58 -1.29 -4.27
C ASN A 178 -11.51 -0.41 -4.95
N MET A 179 -10.25 -0.87 -5.00
CA MET A 179 -9.17 -0.09 -5.62
C MET A 179 -9.37 0.16 -7.11
N ASP A 180 -10.19 -0.62 -7.80
CA ASP A 180 -10.56 -0.37 -9.19
C ASP A 180 -11.46 0.86 -9.35
N GLY A 181 -12.01 1.41 -8.27
CA GLY A 181 -12.76 2.68 -8.28
C GLY A 181 -13.99 2.66 -9.18
N ASN A 182 -14.56 1.47 -9.44
CA ASN A 182 -15.63 1.24 -10.42
C ASN A 182 -15.26 1.65 -11.86
N ILE A 183 -13.97 1.63 -12.22
CA ILE A 183 -13.53 1.76 -13.60
C ILE A 183 -14.05 0.55 -14.39
N PRO A 184 -14.66 0.76 -15.58
CA PRO A 184 -15.33 -0.30 -16.32
C PRO A 184 -14.32 -1.22 -17.05
N TYR A 185 -13.62 -2.04 -16.29
CA TYR A 185 -12.80 -3.13 -16.81
C TYR A 185 -13.68 -4.28 -17.34
N ASN A 186 -13.18 -5.01 -18.34
CA ASN A 186 -13.82 -6.21 -18.84
C ASN A 186 -13.77 -7.34 -17.80
N THR A 187 -12.62 -7.49 -17.13
CA THR A 187 -12.39 -8.52 -16.12
C THR A 187 -11.61 -7.95 -14.96
N VAL A 188 -12.06 -8.20 -13.73
CA VAL A 188 -11.32 -7.88 -12.50
C VAL A 188 -11.23 -9.14 -11.66
N LEU A 189 -10.01 -9.56 -11.33
CA LEU A 189 -9.76 -10.63 -10.38
C LEU A 189 -9.25 -10.03 -9.07
N ARG A 190 -9.97 -10.24 -7.97
CA ARG A 190 -9.65 -9.70 -6.64
C ARG A 190 -9.08 -10.81 -5.76
N ILE A 191 -7.85 -10.61 -5.28
CA ILE A 191 -7.14 -11.53 -4.39
C ILE A 191 -6.89 -10.81 -3.06
N GLY A 192 -7.48 -11.33 -1.98
CA GLY A 192 -7.39 -10.77 -0.63
C GLY A 192 -6.47 -11.59 0.26
N PHE A 193 -5.51 -10.94 0.93
CA PHE A 193 -4.67 -11.55 1.96
C PHE A 193 -5.30 -11.34 3.34
N LEU A 194 -5.80 -12.41 3.94
CA LEU A 194 -6.33 -12.38 5.29
C LEU A 194 -5.22 -12.77 6.28
N ASN A 195 -4.55 -11.77 6.85
CA ASN A 195 -3.39 -11.96 7.72
C ASN A 195 -3.73 -12.24 9.20
N CYS A 196 -4.99 -12.13 9.61
CA CYS A 196 -5.37 -12.32 11.02
C CYS A 196 -5.37 -13.80 11.44
N ASN A 197 -5.18 -14.03 12.74
CA ASN A 197 -5.30 -15.36 13.33
C ASN A 197 -6.77 -15.68 13.54
N LEU A 198 -7.37 -16.45 12.62
CA LEU A 198 -8.76 -16.88 12.71
C LEU A 198 -9.02 -17.62 14.03
N THR A 199 -9.56 -16.90 15.01
CA THR A 199 -10.16 -17.48 16.23
C THR A 199 -11.67 -17.68 16.03
N GLU A 200 -12.34 -18.38 16.94
CA GLU A 200 -13.78 -18.70 16.84
C GLU A 200 -14.68 -17.47 16.62
N ASN A 201 -14.24 -16.26 17.01
CA ASN A 201 -14.98 -15.01 16.85
C ASN A 201 -14.73 -14.27 15.51
N GLU A 202 -13.91 -14.82 14.60
CA GLU A 202 -13.50 -14.14 13.36
C GLU A 202 -14.12 -14.73 12.07
N GLN A 203 -15.03 -15.71 12.20
CA GLN A 203 -15.71 -16.29 11.04
C GLN A 203 -16.46 -15.23 10.22
N ALA A 204 -17.12 -14.29 10.90
CA ALA A 204 -17.80 -13.17 10.25
C ALA A 204 -16.84 -12.25 9.48
N HIS A 205 -15.56 -12.18 9.87
CA HIS A 205 -14.55 -11.40 9.16
C HIS A 205 -14.12 -12.12 7.89
N LEU A 206 -13.83 -13.41 7.97
CA LEU A 206 -13.56 -14.25 6.79
C LEU A 206 -14.71 -14.21 5.78
N ASP A 207 -15.97 -14.26 6.25
CA ASP A 207 -17.14 -14.21 5.38
C ASP A 207 -17.23 -12.88 4.62
N ARG A 208 -16.85 -11.76 5.24
CA ARG A 208 -16.76 -10.46 4.55
C ARG A 208 -15.66 -10.46 3.48
N TYR A 209 -14.50 -11.09 3.75
CA TYR A 209 -13.45 -11.23 2.74
C TYR A 209 -13.93 -12.06 1.55
N LYS A 210 -14.61 -13.18 1.80
CA LYS A 210 -15.19 -14.03 0.75
C LYS A 210 -16.26 -13.33 -0.09
N GLN A 211 -16.93 -12.32 0.48
CA GLN A 211 -17.86 -11.47 -0.27
C GLN A 211 -17.16 -10.39 -1.10
N ALA A 212 -16.02 -9.89 -0.62
CA ALA A 212 -15.30 -8.77 -1.24
C ALA A 212 -14.24 -9.21 -2.28
N PHE A 213 -13.66 -10.40 -2.13
CA PHE A 213 -12.59 -10.93 -2.96
C PHE A 213 -12.99 -12.26 -3.61
N ASP A 214 -12.54 -12.49 -4.84
CA ASP A 214 -12.75 -13.75 -5.56
C ASP A 214 -11.91 -14.89 -4.97
N ILE A 215 -10.70 -14.57 -4.51
CA ILE A 215 -9.79 -15.50 -3.85
C ILE A 215 -9.32 -14.89 -2.54
N VAL A 216 -9.42 -15.66 -1.45
CA VAL A 216 -8.94 -15.26 -0.12
C VAL A 216 -7.79 -16.17 0.30
N LEU A 217 -6.61 -15.59 0.51
CA LEU A 217 -5.42 -16.25 0.99
C LEU A 217 -5.29 -16.04 2.50
N VAL A 218 -5.54 -17.09 3.28
CA VAL A 218 -5.52 -17.03 4.75
C VAL A 218 -4.11 -17.31 5.26
N GLN A 219 -3.53 -16.35 5.98
CA GLN A 219 -2.20 -16.43 6.58
C GLN A 219 -1.06 -16.73 5.60
N ASP A 220 -1.29 -16.54 4.30
CA ASP A 220 -0.29 -16.78 3.26
C ASP A 220 0.73 -15.62 3.21
N GLN A 221 2.01 -15.96 3.37
CA GLN A 221 3.13 -14.99 3.31
C GLN A 221 3.87 -15.03 1.97
N THR A 222 3.30 -15.67 0.94
CA THR A 222 3.91 -15.87 -0.38
C THR A 222 3.16 -15.14 -1.49
N MET A 223 3.76 -15.11 -2.68
CA MET A 223 3.16 -14.68 -3.94
C MET A 223 3.00 -15.85 -4.93
N GLU A 224 2.96 -17.10 -4.44
CA GLU A 224 2.95 -18.29 -5.31
C GLU A 224 1.69 -18.38 -6.18
N LEU A 225 0.50 -18.08 -5.62
CA LEU A 225 -0.73 -18.02 -6.42
C LEU A 225 -0.62 -17.01 -7.56
N LEU A 226 -0.14 -15.80 -7.27
CA LEU A 226 -0.01 -14.76 -8.28
C LEU A 226 1.04 -15.15 -9.34
N ASN A 227 2.16 -15.73 -8.91
CA ASN A 227 3.17 -16.25 -9.81
C ASN A 227 2.60 -17.30 -10.77
N TYR A 228 1.81 -18.24 -10.24
CA TYR A 228 1.13 -19.27 -11.01
C TYR A 228 0.15 -18.66 -12.03
N LEU A 229 -0.72 -17.74 -11.59
CA LEU A 229 -1.66 -17.06 -12.46
C LEU A 229 -0.96 -16.32 -13.60
N LEU A 230 0.13 -15.61 -13.29
CA LEU A 230 0.92 -14.91 -14.31
C LEU A 230 1.57 -15.89 -15.30
N ASP A 231 2.05 -17.05 -14.85
CA ASP A 231 2.63 -18.06 -15.75
C ASP A 231 1.58 -18.61 -16.73
N GLU A 232 0.37 -18.86 -16.26
CA GLU A 232 -0.75 -19.31 -17.11
C GLU A 232 -1.20 -18.20 -18.08
N ILE A 233 -1.27 -16.94 -17.64
CA ILE A 233 -1.71 -15.81 -18.48
C ILE A 233 -0.65 -15.46 -19.54
N ILE A 234 0.62 -15.42 -19.16
CA ILE A 234 1.73 -15.08 -20.06
C ILE A 234 2.02 -16.23 -21.02
N GLY A 235 1.58 -17.45 -20.67
CA GLY A 235 1.79 -18.64 -21.47
C GLY A 235 3.24 -19.10 -21.42
N VAL A 236 3.85 -19.14 -20.23
CA VAL A 236 5.14 -19.84 -20.06
C VAL A 236 4.87 -21.31 -20.32
N THR A 237 5.06 -21.74 -21.56
CA THR A 237 5.14 -23.14 -21.95
C THR A 237 6.17 -23.78 -21.04
N LYS A 238 5.72 -24.60 -20.09
CA LYS A 238 6.60 -25.56 -19.45
C LYS A 238 7.18 -26.39 -20.58
N SER A 239 8.42 -26.12 -20.97
CA SER A 239 9.23 -27.08 -21.69
C SER A 239 9.37 -28.27 -20.75
N VAL A 240 8.47 -29.24 -20.93
CA VAL A 240 8.59 -30.55 -20.32
C VAL A 240 9.89 -31.14 -20.86
N SER A 241 10.92 -31.15 -20.02
CA SER A 241 12.14 -31.94 -20.21
C SER A 241 11.85 -33.42 -20.03
#